data_AF-A0A660NXX9-F1
#
_entry.id   AF-A0A660NXX9-F1
#
_cell.length_a   1.000
_cell.length_b   1.000
_cell.length_c   1.000
_cell.angle_alpha   90.00
_cell.angle_beta   90.00
_cell.angle_gamma   90.00
#
_symmetry.space_group_name_H-M   'P 1'
#
loop_
_entity.id
_entity.type
_entity.pdbx_description
1 polymer ?
#
loop_
_entity_poly.entity_id
_entity_poly.type
_entity_poly.pdbx_seq_one_letter_code
_entity_poly.pdbx_strand_id
1 'polypeptide(L)'
;MKLSELKTGQTGTIIKVLGHGGFRKRIIEMGFISGKTVEVLLNAPLHDPVKYRIMGYEVSLRRNEAELIEVVPTPDNQQTNTKNTNQNTESSTPNIPHSTYNPPIEAEEDDVCALSSPANEAERKVHQQLHTINVALVGNPNCGKTSLFNFASGAHERVGNYSGVTVDAKYGYTDMLGYHFELVDLPGTYSLSAYSPEELYVRKQIVEKTPDIVINVIDASNLERNLYLTTQLIDMNVPMVCALNMYDEVENRGDHIDYIKLGTLLGVPMVPTVFKSGRGVEELFRTVIQNYEGQKSDAPLYRHIHINHGHEIENGIVEIQNHLKQEYDIAQKYSTRYLAIKLLENDKEAEQIVSASTDATEIMKHRDETAQRVKEETGEDSETAIMDAKYGFIHGALQEANYTTGNGKDAYATTRTIDKILTNRYLGFPLFFLILFVMFTATFTIGQYPMDWIDAGVAWISDILNNNLPDGP
;
A
#
# COMPACT_ATOMS: atom_id res chain seq x y z
N MET A 1 3.33 3.44 -31.95
CA MET A 1 1.90 3.83 -31.86
C MET A 1 1.64 4.34 -30.45
N LYS A 2 0.52 5.02 -30.19
CA LYS A 2 0.19 5.47 -28.82
C LYS A 2 -0.55 4.38 -28.05
N LEU A 3 -0.43 4.38 -26.72
CA LEU A 3 -1.16 3.44 -25.86
C LEU A 3 -2.68 3.57 -26.01
N SER A 4 -3.17 4.79 -26.26
CA SER A 4 -4.59 5.08 -26.54
C SER A 4 -5.11 4.47 -27.85
N GLU A 5 -4.23 4.01 -28.75
CA GLU A 5 -4.57 3.41 -30.04
C GLU A 5 -4.71 1.88 -29.96
N LEU A 6 -4.25 1.25 -28.87
CA LEU A 6 -4.44 -0.19 -28.64
C LEU A 6 -5.93 -0.51 -28.39
N LYS A 7 -6.39 -1.60 -28.99
CA LYS A 7 -7.76 -2.10 -28.82
C LYS A 7 -7.84 -3.04 -27.61
N THR A 8 -9.03 -3.18 -27.07
CA THR A 8 -9.34 -4.13 -25.99
C THR A 8 -8.85 -5.55 -26.34
N GLY A 9 -8.08 -6.14 -25.44
CA GLY A 9 -7.43 -7.44 -25.58
C GLY A 9 -6.04 -7.40 -26.24
N GLN A 10 -5.56 -6.25 -26.70
CA GLN A 10 -4.21 -6.13 -27.28
C GLN A 10 -3.17 -5.82 -26.20
N THR A 11 -1.97 -6.37 -26.41
CA THR A 11 -0.77 -6.06 -25.62
C THR A 11 0.20 -5.17 -26.39
N GLY A 12 0.88 -4.27 -25.69
CA GLY A 12 1.99 -3.50 -26.23
C GLY A 12 3.14 -3.41 -25.23
N THR A 13 4.36 -3.30 -25.75
CA THR A 13 5.56 -3.01 -24.96
C THR A 13 5.80 -1.51 -24.95
N ILE A 14 5.97 -0.93 -23.77
CA ILE A 14 6.22 0.50 -23.58
C ILE A 14 7.61 0.83 -24.11
N ILE A 15 7.68 1.85 -24.97
CA ILE A 15 8.94 2.39 -25.48
C ILE A 15 9.35 3.58 -24.61
N LYS A 16 8.40 4.48 -24.38
CA LYS A 16 8.67 5.78 -23.75
C LYS A 16 7.39 6.41 -23.23
N VAL A 17 7.51 7.10 -22.09
CA VAL A 17 6.48 8.03 -21.58
C VAL A 17 6.87 9.46 -21.94
N LEU A 18 6.04 10.10 -22.75
CA LEU A 18 6.11 11.51 -23.13
C LEU A 18 5.39 12.38 -22.09
N GLY A 19 5.55 13.69 -22.21
CA GLY A 19 5.07 14.66 -21.22
C GLY A 19 6.18 15.10 -20.26
N HIS A 20 5.87 16.07 -19.40
CA HIS A 20 6.85 16.75 -18.57
C HIS A 20 6.30 16.94 -17.14
N GLY A 21 7.20 17.07 -16.18
CA GLY A 21 6.87 17.35 -14.79
C GLY A 21 6.07 16.23 -14.11
N GLY A 22 5.19 16.62 -13.18
CA GLY A 22 4.55 15.68 -12.25
C GLY A 22 3.68 14.58 -12.88
N PHE A 23 3.10 14.82 -14.06
CA PHE A 23 2.36 13.77 -14.77
C PHE A 23 3.27 12.61 -15.17
N ARG A 24 4.40 12.92 -15.82
CA ARG A 24 5.35 11.90 -16.29
C ARG A 24 5.90 11.12 -15.10
N LYS A 25 6.32 11.81 -14.04
CA LYS A 25 6.73 11.21 -12.77
C LYS A 25 5.73 10.17 -12.26
N ARG A 26 4.47 10.58 -12.07
CA ARG A 26 3.40 9.71 -11.56
C ARG A 26 3.18 8.47 -12.44
N ILE A 27 3.19 8.63 -13.76
CA ILE A 27 2.96 7.52 -14.70
C ILE A 27 4.10 6.52 -14.64
N ILE A 28 5.35 6.99 -14.60
CA ILE A 28 6.49 6.10 -14.49
C ILE A 28 6.48 5.42 -13.10
N GLU A 29 6.17 6.15 -12.01
CA GLU A 29 5.93 5.64 -10.63
C GLU A 29 4.88 4.56 -10.53
N MET A 30 3.83 4.63 -11.36
CA MET A 30 2.86 3.55 -11.45
C MET A 30 3.46 2.27 -12.07
N GLY A 31 4.52 2.37 -12.86
CA GLY A 31 5.19 1.23 -13.48
C GLY A 31 5.20 1.27 -15.01
N PHE A 32 4.76 2.39 -15.62
CA PHE A 32 4.84 2.60 -17.06
C PHE A 32 6.28 3.00 -17.45
N ILE A 33 7.22 2.09 -17.28
CA ILE A 33 8.63 2.25 -17.66
C ILE A 33 8.90 1.56 -19.00
N SER A 34 10.03 1.93 -19.64
CA SER A 34 10.42 1.32 -20.91
C SER A 34 10.62 -0.19 -20.78
N GLY A 35 10.26 -0.94 -21.82
CA GLY A 35 10.39 -2.40 -21.88
C GLY A 35 9.29 -3.18 -21.16
N LYS A 36 8.43 -2.56 -20.36
CA LYS A 36 7.31 -3.27 -19.70
C LYS A 36 6.14 -3.48 -20.65
N THR A 37 5.48 -4.63 -20.51
CA THR A 37 4.28 -4.98 -21.28
C THR A 37 3.04 -4.45 -20.57
N VAL A 38 2.15 -3.84 -21.36
CA VAL A 38 0.84 -3.35 -20.95
C VAL A 38 -0.25 -3.97 -21.82
N GLU A 39 -1.32 -4.44 -21.19
CA GLU A 39 -2.50 -5.04 -21.83
C GLU A 39 -3.69 -4.11 -21.70
N VAL A 40 -4.46 -3.91 -22.77
CA VAL A 40 -5.72 -3.14 -22.70
C VAL A 40 -6.86 -4.06 -22.27
N LEU A 41 -7.37 -3.87 -21.06
CA LEU A 41 -8.42 -4.73 -20.52
C LEU A 41 -9.81 -4.32 -20.98
N LEU A 42 -10.15 -3.04 -20.84
CA LEU A 42 -11.50 -2.57 -21.08
C LEU A 42 -11.55 -1.06 -21.32
N ASN A 43 -12.41 -0.65 -22.25
CA ASN A 43 -12.73 0.75 -22.48
C ASN A 43 -14.04 1.09 -21.78
N ALA A 44 -14.10 2.22 -21.06
CA ALA A 44 -15.38 2.73 -20.55
C ALA A 44 -16.40 2.92 -21.70
N PRO A 45 -17.72 2.90 -21.43
CA PRO A 45 -18.75 3.04 -22.46
C PRO A 45 -18.61 4.29 -23.35
N LEU A 46 -18.00 5.36 -22.82
CA LEU A 46 -17.71 6.62 -23.52
C LEU A 46 -16.25 6.74 -24.00
N HIS A 47 -15.50 5.63 -24.01
CA HIS A 47 -14.09 5.55 -24.42
C HIS A 47 -13.10 6.38 -23.58
N ASP A 48 -13.48 6.78 -22.37
CA ASP A 48 -12.63 7.42 -21.37
C ASP A 48 -13.21 7.20 -19.96
N PRO A 49 -12.45 6.77 -18.94
CA PRO A 49 -11.06 6.28 -18.99
C PRO A 49 -10.92 4.87 -19.57
N VAL A 50 -9.68 4.48 -19.89
CA VAL A 50 -9.32 3.15 -20.38
C VAL A 50 -8.60 2.38 -19.27
N LYS A 51 -9.00 1.12 -19.07
CA LYS A 51 -8.44 0.22 -18.06
C LYS A 51 -7.35 -0.64 -18.69
N TYR A 52 -6.15 -0.57 -18.12
CA TYR A 52 -4.95 -1.28 -18.53
C TYR A 52 -4.50 -2.26 -17.45
N ARG A 53 -3.81 -3.33 -17.85
CA ARG A 53 -3.04 -4.18 -16.95
C ARG A 53 -1.55 -3.97 -17.21
N ILE A 54 -0.80 -3.67 -16.17
CA ILE A 54 0.65 -3.48 -16.21
C ILE A 54 1.24 -4.08 -14.94
N MET A 55 2.37 -4.78 -15.04
CA MET A 55 3.05 -5.40 -13.88
C MET A 55 2.10 -6.22 -12.97
N GLY A 56 1.13 -6.93 -13.55
CA GLY A 56 0.20 -7.80 -12.82
C GLY A 56 -1.00 -7.10 -12.17
N TYR A 57 -1.16 -5.77 -12.32
CA TYR A 57 -2.27 -5.04 -11.70
C TYR A 57 -3.03 -4.16 -12.69
N GLU A 58 -4.25 -3.76 -12.31
CA GLU A 58 -5.16 -3.00 -13.17
C GLU A 58 -5.13 -1.50 -12.81
N VAL A 59 -4.98 -0.65 -13.83
CA VAL A 59 -4.95 0.81 -13.69
C VAL A 59 -5.82 1.47 -14.75
N SER A 60 -6.56 2.49 -14.35
CA SER A 60 -7.38 3.28 -15.27
C SER A 60 -6.65 4.59 -15.59
N LEU A 61 -6.34 4.82 -16.85
CA LEU A 61 -5.79 6.09 -17.33
C LEU A 61 -6.80 6.80 -18.21
N ARG A 62 -6.82 8.13 -18.14
CA ARG A 62 -7.61 8.90 -19.10
C ARG A 62 -7.02 8.77 -20.49
N ARG A 63 -7.85 8.93 -21.52
CA ARG A 63 -7.41 8.76 -22.91
C ARG A 63 -6.31 9.75 -23.30
N ASN A 64 -6.41 11.00 -22.86
CA ASN A 64 -5.39 12.03 -23.06
C ASN A 64 -4.06 11.71 -22.33
N GLU A 65 -4.12 11.02 -21.20
CA GLU A 65 -2.93 10.54 -20.49
C GLU A 65 -2.27 9.38 -21.24
N ALA A 66 -3.07 8.44 -21.77
CA ALA A 66 -2.59 7.32 -22.57
C ALA A 66 -2.01 7.75 -23.94
N GLU A 67 -2.42 8.89 -24.49
CA GLU A 67 -1.81 9.45 -25.72
C GLU A 67 -0.34 9.85 -25.53
N LEU A 68 0.08 10.09 -24.30
CA LEU A 68 1.46 10.45 -23.95
C LEU A 68 2.35 9.21 -23.79
N ILE A 69 1.85 7.99 -23.92
CA ILE A 69 2.65 6.76 -23.76
C ILE A 69 2.82 6.11 -25.13
N GLU A 70 4.07 5.89 -25.54
CA GLU A 70 4.42 5.21 -26.80
C GLU A 70 4.64 3.72 -26.59
N VAL A 71 4.01 2.91 -27.44
CA VAL A 71 4.08 1.45 -27.38
C VAL A 71 4.35 0.83 -28.76
N VAL A 72 4.98 -0.35 -28.74
CA VAL A 72 5.02 -1.29 -29.88
C VAL A 72 4.05 -2.44 -29.56
N PRO A 73 3.10 -2.77 -30.45
CA PRO A 73 2.22 -3.91 -30.23
C PRO A 73 3.01 -5.22 -30.24
N THR A 74 2.73 -6.10 -29.28
CA THR A 74 3.35 -7.43 -29.16
C THR A 74 2.40 -8.47 -29.77
N PRO A 75 2.86 -9.39 -30.63
CA PRO A 75 2.00 -10.44 -31.19
C PRO A 75 1.57 -11.45 -30.11
N ASP A 76 0.29 -11.80 -30.09
CA ASP A 76 -0.34 -12.72 -29.14
C ASP A 76 0.35 -14.11 -29.14
N ASN A 77 1.02 -14.46 -28.04
CA ASN A 77 1.36 -15.86 -27.77
C ASN A 77 0.17 -16.53 -27.07
N GLN A 78 -0.77 -17.06 -27.86
CA GLN A 78 -1.79 -17.99 -27.38
C GLN A 78 -1.10 -19.32 -27.04
N GLN A 79 -0.71 -19.52 -25.77
CA GLN A 79 -0.22 -20.83 -25.32
C GLN A 79 -1.35 -21.84 -25.23
N THR A 80 -1.12 -22.95 -25.94
CA THR A 80 -1.98 -24.10 -26.14
C THR A 80 -2.05 -24.98 -24.88
N ASN A 81 -3.28 -25.18 -24.41
CA ASN A 81 -3.67 -26.16 -23.42
C ASN A 81 -3.26 -27.58 -23.85
N THR A 82 -2.48 -28.29 -23.04
CA THR A 82 -2.42 -29.76 -23.10
C THR A 82 -2.71 -30.34 -21.71
N LYS A 83 -3.91 -30.90 -21.58
CA LYS A 83 -4.40 -31.66 -20.43
C LYS A 83 -3.62 -32.98 -20.34
N ASN A 84 -3.16 -33.37 -19.15
CA ASN A 84 -2.93 -34.77 -18.84
C ASN A 84 -3.50 -35.09 -17.46
N THR A 85 -4.59 -35.86 -17.50
CA THR A 85 -5.28 -36.54 -16.41
C THR A 85 -4.39 -37.67 -15.90
N ASN A 86 -4.34 -37.91 -14.59
CA ASN A 86 -4.23 -39.27 -14.05
C ASN A 86 -4.69 -39.33 -12.60
N GLN A 87 -5.38 -40.42 -12.31
CA GLN A 87 -6.18 -40.73 -11.13
C GLN A 87 -5.49 -41.81 -10.26
N ASN A 88 -5.82 -41.77 -8.97
CA ASN A 88 -5.94 -42.86 -7.98
C ASN A 88 -4.69 -43.59 -7.48
N THR A 89 -4.52 -43.70 -6.14
CA THR A 89 -5.00 -44.86 -5.35
C THR A 89 -4.75 -44.68 -3.83
N GLU A 90 -5.70 -45.18 -3.04
CA GLU A 90 -5.76 -45.23 -1.57
C GLU A 90 -5.14 -46.52 -0.98
N SER A 91 -4.78 -46.50 0.31
CA SER A 91 -4.87 -47.63 1.28
C SER A 91 -4.50 -47.10 2.69
N SER A 92 -5.43 -46.96 3.67
CA SER A 92 -6.03 -47.93 4.62
C SER A 92 -5.05 -48.48 5.69
N THR A 93 -5.15 -48.11 6.98
CA THR A 93 -5.98 -48.70 8.08
C THR A 93 -5.41 -48.24 9.46
N PRO A 94 -5.95 -48.56 10.67
CA PRO A 94 -7.33 -48.51 11.19
C PRO A 94 -7.48 -47.80 12.59
N ASN A 95 -8.75 -47.64 13.00
CA ASN A 95 -9.36 -47.07 14.24
C ASN A 95 -8.89 -47.68 15.59
N ILE A 96 -9.13 -47.08 16.78
CA ILE A 96 -10.36 -47.12 17.66
C ILE A 96 -9.96 -46.47 19.04
N PRO A 97 -10.79 -45.81 19.90
CA PRO A 97 -12.01 -45.00 19.72
C PRO A 97 -12.26 -43.81 20.74
N HIS A 98 -13.32 -43.02 20.44
CA HIS A 98 -14.35 -42.36 21.28
C HIS A 98 -13.98 -41.45 22.49
N SER A 99 -14.29 -40.13 22.43
CA SER A 99 -15.55 -39.41 22.78
C SER A 99 -15.46 -38.83 24.21
N THR A 100 -16.04 -37.69 24.63
CA THR A 100 -17.21 -36.90 24.19
C THR A 100 -17.13 -35.49 24.83
N TYR A 101 -18.05 -34.63 24.41
CA TYR A 101 -18.28 -33.20 24.63
C TYR A 101 -18.68 -32.74 26.07
N ASN A 102 -18.23 -31.51 26.44
CA ASN A 102 -18.88 -30.40 27.21
C ASN A 102 -19.30 -30.55 28.71
N PRO A 103 -19.60 -29.43 29.46
CA PRO A 103 -18.96 -28.10 29.62
C PRO A 103 -18.89 -27.66 31.13
N PRO A 104 -19.09 -26.38 31.57
CA PRO A 104 -18.25 -25.67 32.58
C PRO A 104 -18.87 -25.61 34.01
N ILE A 105 -18.15 -25.04 34.99
CA ILE A 105 -18.66 -24.20 36.12
C ILE A 105 -17.48 -23.61 36.93
N GLU A 106 -17.79 -22.47 37.54
CA GLU A 106 -17.00 -21.36 38.08
C GLU A 106 -16.21 -21.60 39.38
N ALA A 107 -15.18 -20.75 39.53
CA ALA A 107 -14.67 -20.02 40.70
C ALA A 107 -14.59 -20.67 42.09
N GLU A 108 -13.39 -20.58 42.69
CA GLU A 108 -13.25 -20.09 44.07
C GLU A 108 -12.07 -19.09 44.14
N GLU A 109 -12.34 -17.99 44.84
CA GLU A 109 -11.45 -16.91 45.23
C GLU A 109 -10.58 -17.34 46.41
N ASP A 110 -9.33 -16.89 46.46
CA ASP A 110 -8.69 -16.48 47.72
C ASP A 110 -7.49 -15.54 47.42
N ASP A 111 -7.79 -14.26 47.62
CA ASP A 111 -7.03 -13.32 48.45
C ASP A 111 -5.53 -13.04 48.13
N VAL A 112 -5.28 -11.94 47.41
CA VAL A 112 -4.27 -10.95 47.82
C VAL A 112 -4.77 -9.54 47.53
N CYS A 113 -5.40 -8.92 48.53
CA CYS A 113 -5.52 -7.47 48.61
C CYS A 113 -4.15 -6.88 49.01
N ALA A 114 -3.50 -6.13 48.12
CA ALA A 114 -2.36 -5.28 48.46
C ALA A 114 -2.40 -3.94 47.69
N LEU A 115 -3.06 -2.99 48.34
CA LEU A 115 -2.68 -1.57 48.46
C LEU A 115 -2.23 -0.86 47.17
N SER A 116 -3.14 -0.03 46.63
CA SER A 116 -2.84 1.08 45.75
C SER A 116 -1.94 2.12 46.44
N SER A 117 -0.63 2.00 46.26
CA SER A 117 0.34 3.06 46.57
C SER A 117 0.85 3.74 45.29
N PRO A 118 1.10 5.06 45.28
CA PRO A 118 1.54 5.83 44.11
C PRO A 118 2.88 5.38 43.49
N ALA A 119 3.65 4.53 44.19
CA ALA A 119 4.87 3.90 43.66
C ALA A 119 4.58 2.86 42.55
N ASN A 120 3.47 2.11 42.64
CA ASN A 120 3.11 1.10 41.63
C ASN A 120 2.61 1.71 40.32
N GLU A 121 2.05 2.92 40.36
CA GLU A 121 1.61 3.62 39.15
C GLU A 121 2.81 4.26 38.42
N ALA A 122 3.82 4.73 39.16
CA ALA A 122 5.07 5.19 38.60
C ALA A 122 5.89 4.04 37.99
N GLU A 123 5.99 2.89 38.67
CA GLU A 123 6.64 1.69 38.14
C GLU A 123 5.92 1.14 36.91
N ARG A 124 4.57 1.10 36.89
CA ARG A 124 3.80 0.73 35.69
C ARG A 124 3.99 1.71 34.55
N LYS A 125 4.00 3.03 34.81
CA LYS A 125 4.28 4.06 33.79
C LYS A 125 5.69 3.93 33.23
N VAL A 126 6.68 3.62 34.07
CA VAL A 126 8.07 3.35 33.64
C VAL A 126 8.16 2.05 32.84
N HIS A 127 7.49 0.97 33.25
CA HIS A 127 7.45 -0.29 32.52
C HIS A 127 6.73 -0.16 31.17
N GLN A 128 5.64 0.62 31.10
CA GLN A 128 4.94 0.95 29.86
C GLN A 128 5.80 1.81 28.93
N GLN A 129 6.49 2.83 29.46
CA GLN A 129 7.39 3.67 28.67
C GLN A 129 8.60 2.90 28.12
N LEU A 130 9.12 1.91 28.85
CA LEU A 130 10.25 1.08 28.41
C LEU A 130 9.90 0.09 27.29
N HIS A 131 8.62 -0.21 27.07
CA HIS A 131 8.14 -1.16 26.06
C HIS A 131 7.13 -0.53 25.09
N THR A 132 7.13 0.79 24.95
CA THR A 132 6.31 1.48 23.94
C THR A 132 7.07 1.56 22.61
N ILE A 133 6.48 1.05 21.53
CA ILE A 133 7.04 1.08 20.18
C ILE A 133 6.10 1.87 19.28
N ASN A 134 6.60 2.96 18.69
CA ASN A 134 5.86 3.75 17.72
C ASN A 134 5.99 3.13 16.33
N VAL A 135 4.87 2.70 15.77
CA VAL A 135 4.82 1.98 14.50
C VAL A 135 4.02 2.76 13.48
N ALA A 136 4.62 3.05 12.33
CA ALA A 136 3.91 3.58 11.18
C ALA A 136 3.53 2.46 10.21
N LEU A 137 2.24 2.38 9.85
CA LEU A 137 1.77 1.49 8.80
C LEU A 137 1.84 2.23 7.47
N VAL A 138 2.63 1.71 6.54
CA VAL A 138 2.83 2.26 5.19
C VAL A 138 2.51 1.18 4.17
N GLY A 139 2.03 1.54 2.99
CA GLY A 139 1.78 0.59 1.91
C GLY A 139 0.95 1.17 0.79
N ASN A 140 0.87 0.43 -0.31
CA ASN A 140 0.03 0.81 -1.46
C ASN A 140 -1.46 0.88 -1.07
N PRO A 141 -2.29 1.70 -1.73
CA PRO A 141 -3.73 1.59 -1.65
C PRO A 141 -4.21 0.15 -1.85
N ASN A 142 -5.20 -0.25 -1.05
CA ASN A 142 -5.84 -1.57 -1.08
C ASN A 142 -4.94 -2.78 -0.73
N CYS A 143 -3.74 -2.59 -0.17
CA CYS A 143 -2.88 -3.71 0.28
C CYS A 143 -3.35 -4.39 1.60
N GLY A 144 -4.44 -3.91 2.21
CA GLY A 144 -4.97 -4.42 3.49
C GLY A 144 -4.41 -3.74 4.74
N LYS A 145 -3.70 -2.62 4.61
CA LYS A 145 -3.16 -1.84 5.74
C LYS A 145 -4.19 -1.49 6.82
N THR A 146 -5.38 -0.99 6.43
CA THR A 146 -6.46 -0.72 7.38
C THR A 146 -7.04 -1.99 8.01
N SER A 147 -6.95 -3.15 7.33
CA SER A 147 -7.33 -4.43 7.95
C SER A 147 -6.35 -4.85 9.05
N LEU A 148 -5.04 -4.66 8.85
CA LEU A 148 -4.06 -4.84 9.91
C LEU A 148 -4.31 -3.87 11.07
N PHE A 149 -4.53 -2.59 10.77
CA PHE A 149 -4.81 -1.57 11.77
C PHE A 149 -6.00 -1.96 12.64
N ASN A 150 -7.15 -2.27 12.04
CA ASN A 150 -8.35 -2.65 12.78
C ASN A 150 -8.17 -3.97 13.55
N PHE A 151 -7.45 -4.94 12.97
CA PHE A 151 -7.17 -6.21 13.65
C PHE A 151 -6.29 -5.99 14.89
N ALA A 152 -5.26 -5.16 14.77
CA ALA A 152 -4.33 -4.88 15.84
C ALA A 152 -4.94 -3.98 16.93
N SER A 153 -5.60 -2.88 16.54
CA SER A 153 -6.16 -1.88 17.45
C SER A 153 -7.49 -2.31 18.10
N GLY A 154 -8.20 -3.26 17.48
CA GLY A 154 -9.50 -3.78 17.91
C GLY A 154 -10.63 -2.76 17.85
N ALA A 155 -10.61 -1.77 18.74
CA ALA A 155 -11.60 -0.69 18.87
C ALA A 155 -11.00 0.65 19.36
N HIS A 156 -9.68 0.71 19.58
CA HIS A 156 -9.02 1.87 20.18
C HIS A 156 -8.49 2.81 19.11
N GLU A 157 -9.40 3.45 18.37
CA GLU A 157 -9.06 4.35 17.27
C GLU A 157 -9.32 5.83 17.62
N ARG A 158 -8.44 6.71 17.15
CA ARG A 158 -8.64 8.16 17.09
C ARG A 158 -8.28 8.65 15.70
N VAL A 159 -9.15 9.45 15.10
CA VAL A 159 -8.87 10.08 13.79
C VAL A 159 -8.26 11.45 14.04
N GLY A 160 -7.14 11.74 13.37
CA GLY A 160 -6.48 13.03 13.42
C GLY A 160 -6.42 13.67 12.04
N ASN A 161 -6.83 14.93 11.94
CA ASN A 161 -6.73 15.70 10.69
C ASN A 161 -5.42 16.48 10.67
N TYR A 162 -4.73 16.46 9.53
CA TYR A 162 -3.54 17.29 9.32
C TYR A 162 -3.92 18.71 8.86
N SER A 163 -3.16 19.71 9.28
CA SER A 163 -3.46 21.12 8.99
C SER A 163 -3.34 21.41 7.48
N GLY A 164 -4.47 21.70 6.85
CA GLY A 164 -4.52 22.27 5.49
C GLY A 164 -4.84 21.31 4.35
N VAL A 165 -5.04 20.01 4.61
CA VAL A 165 -5.45 19.01 3.60
C VAL A 165 -6.42 17.99 4.20
N THR A 166 -7.32 17.42 3.40
CA THR A 166 -8.29 16.38 3.80
C THR A 166 -7.65 14.98 3.85
N VAL A 167 -6.45 14.90 4.44
CA VAL A 167 -5.71 13.65 4.54
C VAL A 167 -5.75 13.22 6.01
N ASP A 168 -6.52 12.18 6.29
CA ASP A 168 -6.75 11.68 7.65
C ASP A 168 -5.77 10.54 7.96
N ALA A 169 -5.03 10.67 9.06
CA ALA A 169 -4.33 9.54 9.66
C ALA A 169 -5.16 8.99 10.81
N LYS A 170 -5.15 7.67 10.95
CA LYS A 170 -5.79 7.00 12.09
C LYS A 170 -4.70 6.60 13.07
N TYR A 171 -4.92 6.94 14.33
CA TYR A 171 -4.06 6.57 15.44
C TYR A 171 -4.77 5.52 16.26
N GLY A 172 -4.05 4.54 16.75
CA GLY A 172 -4.57 3.54 17.66
C GLY A 172 -3.44 2.87 18.39
N TYR A 173 -3.78 2.00 19.33
CA TYR A 173 -2.77 1.27 20.08
C TYR A 173 -3.17 -0.17 20.29
N THR A 174 -2.20 -1.01 20.60
CA THR A 174 -2.42 -2.40 20.99
C THR A 174 -1.36 -2.87 21.97
N ASP A 175 -1.76 -3.70 22.92
CA ASP A 175 -0.85 -4.35 23.86
C ASP A 175 -0.70 -5.81 23.44
N MET A 176 0.50 -6.21 23.01
CA MET A 176 0.77 -7.57 22.58
C MET A 176 2.22 -7.97 22.89
N LEU A 177 2.44 -9.24 23.25
CA LEU A 177 3.76 -9.82 23.51
C LEU A 177 4.57 -9.06 24.59
N GLY A 178 3.90 -8.34 25.50
CA GLY A 178 4.53 -7.54 26.55
C GLY A 178 4.94 -6.12 26.13
N TYR A 179 4.61 -5.69 24.90
CA TYR A 179 4.87 -4.34 24.39
C TYR A 179 3.57 -3.58 24.17
N HIS A 180 3.66 -2.26 24.32
CA HIS A 180 2.64 -1.31 23.95
C HIS A 180 2.98 -0.74 22.56
N PHE A 181 2.14 -0.98 21.56
CA PHE A 181 2.38 -0.45 20.22
C PHE A 181 1.49 0.76 19.96
N GLU A 182 2.10 1.90 19.68
CA GLU A 182 1.41 3.10 19.20
C GLU A 182 1.40 3.05 17.66
N LEU A 183 0.24 2.80 17.08
CA LEU A 183 0.07 2.57 15.65
C LEU A 183 -0.47 3.83 14.96
N VAL A 184 0.16 4.21 13.85
CA VAL A 184 -0.39 5.21 12.92
C VAL A 184 -0.66 4.58 11.55
N ASP A 185 -1.92 4.56 11.14
CA ASP A 185 -2.34 4.19 9.78
C ASP A 185 -2.17 5.39 8.86
N LEU A 186 -1.11 5.38 8.04
CA LEU A 186 -0.87 6.43 7.06
C LEU A 186 -1.69 6.19 5.79
N PRO A 187 -2.04 7.24 5.02
CA PRO A 187 -2.73 7.08 3.74
C PRO A 187 -2.01 6.10 2.81
N GLY A 188 -2.78 5.32 2.04
CA GLY A 188 -2.19 4.43 1.05
C GLY A 188 -1.50 5.25 -0.04
N THR A 189 -0.24 4.93 -0.33
CA THR A 189 0.54 5.65 -1.36
C THR A 189 1.34 4.69 -2.23
N TYR A 190 1.57 5.05 -3.49
CA TYR A 190 2.38 4.25 -4.43
C TYR A 190 3.85 4.67 -4.47
N SER A 191 4.13 5.89 -4.03
CA SER A 191 5.47 6.47 -3.94
C SER A 191 5.53 7.41 -2.73
N LEU A 192 6.69 7.97 -2.48
CA LEU A 192 6.94 9.03 -1.52
C LEU A 192 7.42 10.23 -2.31
N SER A 193 6.69 10.63 -3.36
CA SER A 193 6.96 11.81 -4.19
C SER A 193 6.30 13.07 -3.58
N ALA A 194 6.64 14.27 -4.07
CA ALA A 194 5.95 15.51 -3.67
C ALA A 194 4.75 15.85 -4.59
N TYR A 195 4.21 14.86 -5.31
CA TYR A 195 3.17 15.08 -6.32
C TYR A 195 1.76 15.17 -5.74
N SER A 196 1.40 14.22 -4.87
CA SER A 196 0.08 14.21 -4.21
C SER A 196 0.17 14.69 -2.75
N PRO A 197 -0.87 15.35 -2.22
CA PRO A 197 -0.95 15.70 -0.80
C PRO A 197 -0.76 14.49 0.11
N GLU A 198 -1.26 13.32 -0.31
CA GLU A 198 -1.17 12.06 0.42
C GLU A 198 0.28 11.57 0.50
N GLU A 199 0.99 11.51 -0.63
CA GLU A 199 2.41 11.11 -0.69
C GLU A 199 3.29 12.02 0.17
N LEU A 200 3.09 13.34 0.04
CA LEU A 200 3.81 14.35 0.80
C LEU A 200 3.52 14.21 2.30
N TYR A 201 2.28 13.94 2.67
CA TYR A 201 1.89 13.71 4.05
C TYR A 201 2.57 12.48 4.64
N VAL A 202 2.55 11.34 3.93
CA VAL A 202 3.23 10.10 4.38
C VAL A 202 4.72 10.36 4.60
N ARG A 203 5.39 11.00 3.63
CA ARG A 203 6.80 11.37 3.72
C ARG A 203 7.09 12.25 4.94
N LYS A 204 6.30 13.32 5.15
CA LYS A 204 6.47 14.22 6.30
C LYS A 204 6.23 13.52 7.62
N GLN A 205 5.20 12.67 7.73
CA GLN A 205 4.94 11.92 8.96
C GLN A 205 6.12 11.02 9.32
N ILE A 206 6.68 10.28 8.37
CA ILE A 206 7.84 9.41 8.62
C ILE A 206 9.05 10.24 9.11
N VAL A 207 9.33 11.37 8.48
CA VAL A 207 10.49 12.22 8.85
C VAL A 207 10.27 12.99 10.15
N GLU A 208 9.08 13.55 10.37
CA GLU A 208 8.80 14.47 11.49
C GLU A 208 8.40 13.74 12.77
N LYS A 209 7.69 12.61 12.66
CA LYS A 209 7.31 11.78 13.80
C LYS A 209 8.34 10.72 14.14
N THR A 210 9.27 10.42 13.22
CA THR A 210 10.37 9.47 13.40
C THR A 210 9.90 8.18 14.07
N PRO A 211 9.02 7.39 13.41
CA PRO A 211 8.55 6.14 14.01
C PRO A 211 9.73 5.23 14.30
N ASP A 212 9.63 4.47 15.40
CA ASP A 212 10.68 3.52 15.78
C ASP A 212 10.85 2.43 14.71
N ILE A 213 9.74 2.07 14.06
CA ILE A 213 9.73 1.09 12.97
C ILE A 213 8.53 1.30 12.04
N VAL A 214 8.72 0.99 10.76
CA VAL A 214 7.66 0.98 9.75
C VAL A 214 7.23 -0.46 9.48
N ILE A 215 5.93 -0.73 9.56
CA ILE A 215 5.36 -1.93 8.95
C ILE A 215 4.94 -1.56 7.53
N ASN A 216 5.71 -2.05 6.56
CA ASN A 216 5.40 -1.87 5.14
C ASN A 216 4.50 -3.01 4.67
N VAL A 217 3.22 -2.72 4.47
CA VAL A 217 2.21 -3.68 4.02
C VAL A 217 2.27 -3.80 2.51
N ILE A 218 2.61 -5.00 2.06
CA ILE A 218 2.79 -5.36 0.65
C ILE A 218 1.67 -6.32 0.28
N ASP A 219 0.94 -6.02 -0.80
CA ASP A 219 0.09 -7.00 -1.44
C ASP A 219 0.95 -8.05 -2.18
N ALA A 220 1.00 -9.26 -1.63
CA ALA A 220 1.82 -10.35 -2.14
C ALA A 220 1.33 -10.87 -3.51
N SER A 221 0.08 -10.60 -3.89
CA SER A 221 -0.43 -10.92 -5.23
C SER A 221 0.17 -10.03 -6.33
N ASN A 222 0.78 -8.90 -5.95
CA ASN A 222 1.33 -7.88 -6.83
C ASN A 222 2.67 -7.31 -6.30
N LEU A 223 3.65 -8.21 -6.10
CA LEU A 223 4.93 -7.86 -5.48
C LEU A 223 5.71 -6.76 -6.20
N GLU A 224 5.93 -6.90 -7.51
CA GLU A 224 6.85 -6.03 -8.27
C GLU A 224 6.50 -4.55 -8.13
N ARG A 225 5.21 -4.23 -8.16
CA ARG A 225 4.71 -2.86 -7.98
C ARG A 225 4.82 -2.37 -6.53
N ASN A 226 4.50 -3.21 -5.55
CA ASN A 226 4.56 -2.84 -4.13
C ASN A 226 6.00 -2.65 -3.64
N LEU A 227 6.95 -3.39 -4.23
CA LEU A 227 8.36 -3.25 -3.92
C LEU A 227 8.94 -1.90 -4.36
N TYR A 228 8.29 -1.17 -5.27
CA TYR A 228 8.74 0.18 -5.62
C TYR A 228 8.71 1.14 -4.42
N LEU A 229 7.59 1.21 -3.69
CA LEU A 229 7.51 1.99 -2.44
C LEU A 229 8.55 1.51 -1.41
N THR A 230 8.78 0.20 -1.37
CA THR A 230 9.78 -0.43 -0.48
C THR A 230 11.18 0.09 -0.74
N THR A 231 11.58 0.25 -2.01
CA THR A 231 12.90 0.83 -2.36
C THR A 231 13.07 2.26 -1.83
N GLN A 232 12.00 3.05 -1.82
CA GLN A 232 12.06 4.42 -1.35
C GLN A 232 12.13 4.52 0.18
N LEU A 233 11.47 3.61 0.90
CA LEU A 233 11.61 3.48 2.36
C LEU A 233 13.04 3.04 2.74
N ILE A 234 13.66 2.16 1.95
CA ILE A 234 15.07 1.77 2.09
C ILE A 234 15.98 3.00 1.90
N ASP A 235 15.76 3.80 0.85
CA ASP A 235 16.55 5.02 0.61
C ASP A 235 16.48 6.01 1.79
N MET A 236 15.31 6.12 2.43
CA MET A 236 15.10 6.94 3.63
C MET A 236 15.83 6.42 4.88
N ASN A 237 16.39 5.21 4.83
CA ASN A 237 17.06 4.54 5.95
C ASN A 237 16.16 4.43 7.20
N VAL A 238 14.91 4.03 6.99
CA VAL A 238 13.94 3.84 8.08
C VAL A 238 13.91 2.37 8.48
N PRO A 239 13.98 2.02 9.78
CA PRO A 239 13.81 0.64 10.24
C PRO A 239 12.43 0.11 9.80
N MET A 240 12.39 -1.06 9.19
CA MET A 240 11.14 -1.58 8.64
C MET A 240 11.02 -3.11 8.69
N VAL A 241 9.78 -3.59 8.71
CA VAL A 241 9.38 -4.99 8.49
C VAL A 241 8.32 -5.01 7.40
N CYS A 242 8.45 -5.92 6.45
CA CYS A 242 7.48 -6.10 5.38
C CYS A 242 6.43 -7.15 5.77
N ALA A 243 5.15 -6.77 5.72
CA ALA A 243 4.04 -7.71 5.84
C ALA A 243 3.56 -8.09 4.43
N LEU A 244 3.84 -9.32 3.99
CA LEU A 244 3.40 -9.87 2.71
C LEU A 244 1.93 -10.34 2.86
N ASN A 245 1.01 -9.39 2.76
CA ASN A 245 -0.41 -9.62 2.96
C ASN A 245 -1.09 -10.24 1.73
N MET A 246 -2.29 -10.78 1.94
CA MET A 246 -3.05 -11.55 0.93
C MET A 246 -2.28 -12.79 0.46
N TYR A 247 -1.51 -13.40 1.38
CA TYR A 247 -0.69 -14.57 1.08
C TYR A 247 -1.52 -15.81 0.76
N ASP A 248 -2.78 -15.85 1.19
CA ASP A 248 -3.75 -16.85 0.77
C ASP A 248 -4.04 -16.78 -0.74
N GLU A 249 -4.03 -15.58 -1.34
CA GLU A 249 -4.21 -15.43 -2.80
C GLU A 249 -3.01 -15.97 -3.57
N VAL A 250 -1.80 -15.74 -3.06
CA VAL A 250 -0.55 -16.31 -3.59
C VAL A 250 -0.59 -17.84 -3.57
N GLU A 251 -0.96 -18.43 -2.42
CA GLU A 251 -1.11 -19.88 -2.25
C GLU A 251 -2.18 -20.44 -3.20
N ASN A 252 -3.34 -19.77 -3.33
CA ASN A 252 -4.45 -20.18 -4.19
C ASN A 252 -4.13 -20.07 -5.69
N ARG A 253 -3.35 -19.05 -6.09
CA ARG A 253 -2.86 -18.88 -7.47
C ARG A 253 -1.76 -19.90 -7.79
N GLY A 254 -1.10 -20.45 -6.77
CA GLY A 254 0.02 -21.38 -6.91
C GLY A 254 1.31 -20.66 -7.27
N ASP A 255 1.48 -19.43 -6.77
CA ASP A 255 2.69 -18.65 -6.97
C ASP A 255 3.85 -19.25 -6.18
N HIS A 256 5.06 -19.06 -6.70
CA HIS A 256 6.29 -19.35 -5.97
C HIS A 256 6.95 -18.04 -5.57
N ILE A 257 7.19 -17.86 -4.26
CA ILE A 257 7.91 -16.70 -3.71
C ILE A 257 8.83 -17.21 -2.59
N ASP A 258 10.15 -17.11 -2.78
CA ASP A 258 11.11 -17.25 -1.69
C ASP A 258 11.25 -15.92 -0.94
N TYR A 259 10.34 -15.68 0.00
CA TYR A 259 10.28 -14.41 0.75
C TYR A 259 11.47 -14.21 1.71
N ILE A 260 12.13 -15.30 2.13
CA ILE A 260 13.34 -15.24 2.97
C ILE A 260 14.51 -14.71 2.13
N LYS A 261 14.70 -15.29 0.93
CA LYS A 261 15.72 -14.82 0.00
C LYS A 261 15.45 -13.40 -0.48
N LEU A 262 14.20 -13.09 -0.81
CA LEU A 262 13.78 -11.74 -1.18
C LEU A 262 14.06 -10.72 -0.06
N GLY A 263 13.71 -11.06 1.19
CA GLY A 263 14.02 -10.24 2.35
C GLY A 263 15.53 -10.03 2.55
N THR A 264 16.34 -11.06 2.31
CA THR A 264 17.81 -10.97 2.36
C THR A 264 18.37 -10.03 1.29
N LEU A 265 17.84 -10.09 0.06
CA LEU A 265 18.25 -9.26 -1.07
C LEU A 265 17.86 -7.78 -0.90
N LEU A 266 16.73 -7.52 -0.22
CA LEU A 266 16.23 -6.18 0.09
C LEU A 266 16.74 -5.64 1.43
N GLY A 267 17.34 -6.49 2.26
CA GLY A 267 17.85 -6.12 3.58
C GLY A 267 16.76 -5.85 4.61
N VAL A 268 15.54 -6.35 4.36
CA VAL A 268 14.34 -6.11 5.17
C VAL A 268 13.64 -7.44 5.44
N PRO A 269 13.32 -7.77 6.70
CA PRO A 269 12.59 -8.99 7.02
C PRO A 269 11.16 -8.96 6.44
N MET A 270 10.72 -10.10 5.90
CA MET A 270 9.42 -10.27 5.28
C MET A 270 8.63 -11.37 5.97
N VAL A 271 7.39 -11.09 6.36
CA VAL A 271 6.49 -12.03 7.05
C VAL A 271 5.24 -12.25 6.21
N PRO A 272 4.92 -13.49 5.80
CA PRO A 272 3.64 -13.83 5.17
C PRO A 272 2.45 -13.58 6.10
N THR A 273 1.44 -12.84 5.64
CA THR A 273 0.26 -12.51 6.45
C THR A 273 -1.06 -12.64 5.69
N VAL A 274 -2.14 -12.90 6.43
CA VAL A 274 -3.52 -12.82 5.93
C VAL A 274 -4.36 -12.10 6.98
N PHE A 275 -4.49 -10.77 6.87
CA PHE A 275 -5.15 -9.97 7.91
C PHE A 275 -6.62 -10.29 8.12
N LYS A 276 -7.32 -10.80 7.10
CA LYS A 276 -8.73 -11.23 7.22
C LYS A 276 -8.91 -12.37 8.21
N SER A 277 -7.94 -13.28 8.32
CA SER A 277 -7.97 -14.42 9.24
C SER A 277 -7.09 -14.24 10.47
N GLY A 278 -6.24 -13.20 10.49
CA GLY A 278 -5.23 -12.97 11.53
C GLY A 278 -3.96 -13.82 11.38
N ARG A 279 -3.85 -14.66 10.34
CA ARG A 279 -2.66 -15.51 10.11
C ARG A 279 -1.42 -14.63 9.92
N GLY A 280 -0.35 -14.95 10.65
CA GLY A 280 0.96 -14.29 10.57
C GLY A 280 1.05 -12.95 11.30
N VAL A 281 -0.04 -12.42 11.90
CA VAL A 281 -0.01 -11.13 12.59
C VAL A 281 0.86 -11.18 13.85
N GLU A 282 0.72 -12.23 14.66
CA GLU A 282 1.57 -12.38 15.86
C GLU A 282 3.06 -12.52 15.48
N GLU A 283 3.37 -13.26 14.42
CA GLU A 283 4.74 -13.41 13.90
C GLU A 283 5.30 -12.09 13.36
N LEU A 284 4.45 -11.28 12.71
CA LEU A 284 4.81 -9.93 12.27
C LEU A 284 5.21 -9.05 13.46
N PHE A 285 4.40 -9.01 14.52
CA PHE A 285 4.74 -8.24 15.72
C PHE A 285 5.95 -8.80 16.48
N ARG A 286 6.15 -10.12 16.51
CA ARG A 286 7.41 -10.72 17.02
C ARG A 286 8.63 -10.23 16.24
N THR A 287 8.53 -10.18 14.91
CA THR A 287 9.61 -9.70 14.04
C THR A 287 9.86 -8.20 14.22
N VAL A 288 8.79 -7.41 14.43
CA VAL A 288 8.89 -5.99 14.78
C VAL A 288 9.66 -5.79 16.08
N ILE A 289 9.32 -6.53 17.14
CA ILE A 289 10.04 -6.48 18.42
C ILE A 289 11.51 -6.85 18.23
N GLN A 290 11.79 -7.95 17.52
CA GLN A 290 13.17 -8.39 17.27
C GLN A 290 14.01 -7.32 16.54
N ASN A 291 13.40 -6.62 15.58
CA ASN A 291 14.06 -5.56 14.81
C ASN A 291 14.23 -4.28 15.65
N TYR A 292 13.24 -3.93 16.47
CA TYR A 292 13.29 -2.80 17.40
C TYR A 292 14.35 -2.98 18.50
N GLU A 293 14.41 -4.15 19.13
CA GLU A 293 15.34 -4.42 20.23
C GLU A 293 16.80 -4.58 19.78
N GLY A 294 17.03 -4.85 18.48
CA GLY A 294 18.36 -5.03 17.91
C GLY A 294 19.15 -6.13 18.62
N GLN A 295 18.90 -7.40 18.30
CA GLN A 295 19.50 -8.52 19.03
C GLN A 295 21.04 -8.43 19.12
N LYS A 296 21.52 -8.33 20.37
CA LYS A 296 22.93 -8.37 20.82
C LYS A 296 23.58 -9.77 20.69
N SER A 297 23.05 -10.68 19.89
CA SER A 297 23.58 -12.05 19.76
C SER A 297 23.23 -12.59 18.39
N ASP A 298 24.27 -12.84 17.59
CA ASP A 298 24.27 -13.20 16.17
C ASP A 298 23.76 -12.11 15.21
N ALA A 299 24.37 -12.06 14.02
CA ALA A 299 24.31 -10.94 13.06
C ALA A 299 22.91 -10.33 12.85
N PRO A 300 22.80 -9.01 12.58
CA PRO A 300 21.49 -8.39 12.36
C PRO A 300 20.76 -9.10 11.21
N LEU A 301 19.45 -9.39 11.40
CA LEU A 301 18.55 -9.91 10.35
C LEU A 301 18.44 -8.97 9.14
N TYR A 302 18.97 -7.76 9.27
CA TYR A 302 18.86 -6.64 8.35
C TYR A 302 20.26 -6.06 8.07
N ARG A 303 20.47 -5.64 6.83
CA ARG A 303 21.64 -4.86 6.44
C ARG A 303 21.11 -3.64 5.70
N HIS A 304 21.64 -2.46 6.01
CA HIS A 304 21.37 -1.31 5.16
C HIS A 304 21.91 -1.58 3.75
N ILE A 305 21.00 -1.69 2.78
CA ILE A 305 21.35 -1.90 1.38
C ILE A 305 21.27 -0.58 0.66
N HIS A 306 22.29 -0.30 -0.15
CA HIS A 306 22.25 0.79 -1.11
C HIS A 306 21.86 0.21 -2.47
N ILE A 307 20.70 0.62 -2.95
CA ILE A 307 20.31 0.36 -4.33
C ILE A 307 21.25 1.15 -5.23
N ASN A 308 21.89 0.46 -6.16
CA ASN A 308 22.83 1.07 -7.09
C ASN A 308 22.06 1.64 -8.30
N HIS A 309 22.21 2.94 -8.54
CA HIS A 309 21.50 3.65 -9.61
C HIS A 309 22.33 3.82 -10.90
N GLY A 310 23.46 3.14 -11.01
CA GLY A 310 24.42 3.34 -12.11
C GLY A 310 25.49 4.37 -11.75
N HIS A 311 26.62 4.31 -12.44
CA HIS A 311 27.83 4.98 -12.00
C HIS A 311 27.73 6.51 -11.97
N GLU A 312 27.13 7.13 -12.99
CA GLU A 312 26.97 8.60 -13.03
C GLU A 312 26.06 9.11 -11.91
N ILE A 313 24.96 8.40 -11.63
CA ILE A 313 24.05 8.76 -10.55
C ILE A 313 24.73 8.56 -9.20
N GLU A 314 25.42 7.43 -8.97
CA GLU A 314 26.12 7.19 -7.70
C GLU A 314 27.25 8.19 -7.44
N ASN A 315 27.99 8.59 -8.47
CA ASN A 315 28.99 9.65 -8.36
C ASN A 315 28.35 10.98 -7.96
N GLY A 316 27.27 11.37 -8.63
CA GLY A 316 26.52 12.58 -8.29
C GLY A 316 25.91 12.55 -6.89
N ILE A 317 25.41 11.39 -6.44
CA ILE A 317 24.93 11.20 -5.06
C ILE A 317 26.07 11.49 -4.08
N VAL A 318 27.26 10.93 -4.29
CA VAL A 318 28.41 11.14 -3.39
C VAL A 318 28.84 12.62 -3.37
N GLU A 319 28.91 13.27 -4.53
CA GLU A 319 29.23 14.70 -4.65
C GLU A 319 28.25 15.56 -3.84
N ILE A 320 26.95 15.36 -4.03
CA ILE A 320 25.90 16.10 -3.30
C ILE A 320 25.96 15.77 -1.79
N GLN A 321 26.13 14.50 -1.43
CA GLN A 321 26.22 14.08 -0.03
C GLN A 321 27.37 14.74 0.72
N ASN A 322 28.50 15.01 0.07
CA ASN A 322 29.65 15.63 0.72
C ASN A 322 29.36 17.08 1.16
N HIS A 323 28.48 17.78 0.46
CA HIS A 323 27.98 19.10 0.87
C HIS A 323 26.87 18.96 1.92
N LEU A 324 25.89 18.07 1.70
CA LEU A 324 24.79 17.85 2.66
C LEU A 324 25.26 17.42 4.06
N LYS A 325 26.38 16.69 4.17
CA LYS A 325 26.96 16.29 5.46
C LYS A 325 27.53 17.45 6.27
N GLN A 326 27.85 18.57 5.64
CA GLN A 326 28.38 19.76 6.32
C GLN A 326 27.26 20.53 7.04
N GLU A 327 26.01 20.34 6.61
CA GLU A 327 24.81 20.95 7.18
C GLU A 327 24.23 20.09 8.29
N TYR A 328 24.56 20.42 9.53
CA TYR A 328 24.19 19.63 10.71
C TYR A 328 22.68 19.38 10.83
N ASP A 329 21.86 20.43 10.67
CA ASP A 329 20.41 20.34 10.83
C ASP A 329 19.77 19.41 9.80
N ILE A 330 20.28 19.42 8.56
CA ILE A 330 19.79 18.56 7.48
C ILE A 330 20.23 17.12 7.73
N ALA A 331 21.51 16.90 8.05
CA ALA A 331 22.09 15.58 8.25
C ALA A 331 21.49 14.85 9.47
N GLN A 332 20.97 15.58 10.46
CA GLN A 332 20.24 14.98 11.58
C GLN A 332 18.83 14.54 11.24
N LYS A 333 18.12 15.34 10.43
CA LYS A 333 16.69 15.09 10.15
C LYS A 333 16.48 14.17 8.95
N TYR A 334 17.40 14.15 8.00
CA TYR A 334 17.26 13.40 6.75
C TYR A 334 18.49 12.53 6.46
N SER A 335 18.24 11.36 5.88
CA SER A 335 19.29 10.61 5.18
C SER A 335 19.86 11.49 4.06
N THR A 336 21.15 11.82 4.13
CA THR A 336 21.83 12.62 3.10
C THR A 336 21.79 11.93 1.73
N ARG A 337 21.80 10.59 1.72
CA ARG A 337 21.65 9.80 0.48
C ARG A 337 20.25 9.98 -0.10
N TYR A 338 19.22 9.84 0.72
CA TYR A 338 17.83 10.07 0.31
C TYR A 338 17.64 11.46 -0.28
N LEU A 339 18.15 12.49 0.39
CA LEU A 339 17.99 13.86 -0.07
C LEU A 339 18.76 14.13 -1.38
N ALA A 340 19.96 13.56 -1.55
CA ALA A 340 20.70 13.61 -2.81
C ALA A 340 19.94 12.95 -3.97
N ILE A 341 19.36 11.76 -3.74
CA ILE A 341 18.51 11.07 -4.72
C ILE A 341 17.31 11.95 -5.08
N LYS A 342 16.63 12.54 -4.09
CA LYS A 342 15.46 13.40 -4.33
C LYS A 342 15.80 14.68 -5.11
N LEU A 343 16.98 15.26 -4.89
CA LEU A 343 17.46 16.39 -5.69
C LEU A 343 17.69 15.97 -7.15
N LEU A 344 18.29 14.80 -7.40
CA LEU A 344 18.48 14.27 -8.75
C LEU A 344 17.15 13.87 -9.43
N GLU A 345 16.12 13.54 -8.65
CA GLU A 345 14.73 13.35 -9.12
C GLU A 345 13.97 14.69 -9.31
N ASN A 346 14.63 15.85 -9.19
CA ASN A 346 14.04 17.20 -9.28
C ASN A 346 12.84 17.41 -8.33
N ASP A 347 12.94 16.87 -7.11
CA ASP A 347 11.88 16.98 -6.10
C ASP A 347 11.83 18.38 -5.49
N LYS A 348 10.70 19.07 -5.68
CA LYS A 348 10.53 20.47 -5.24
C LYS A 348 10.66 20.66 -3.73
N GLU A 349 10.28 19.66 -2.93
CA GLU A 349 10.40 19.77 -1.47
C GLU A 349 11.86 19.63 -1.06
N ALA A 350 12.61 18.72 -1.68
CA ALA A 350 14.05 18.60 -1.46
C ALA A 350 14.80 19.88 -1.83
N GLU A 351 14.45 20.51 -2.96
CA GLU A 351 15.01 21.81 -3.36
C GLU A 351 14.70 22.90 -2.33
N GLN A 352 13.47 22.93 -1.78
CA GLN A 352 13.09 23.88 -0.74
C GLN A 352 13.86 23.65 0.56
N ILE A 353 14.03 22.40 0.99
CA ILE A 353 14.81 22.05 2.19
C ILE A 353 16.25 22.54 2.05
N VAL A 354 16.87 22.34 0.89
CA VAL A 354 18.27 22.71 0.63
C VAL A 354 18.42 24.20 0.33
N SER A 355 17.38 24.90 -0.12
CA SER A 355 17.47 26.34 -0.42
C SER A 355 17.88 27.22 0.77
N ALA A 356 17.68 26.72 1.99
CA ALA A 356 18.08 27.38 3.23
C ALA A 356 19.53 27.08 3.67
N SER A 357 20.22 26.15 3.00
CA SER A 357 21.61 25.76 3.29
C SER A 357 22.61 26.81 2.79
N THR A 358 23.76 26.88 3.45
CA THR A 358 24.89 27.71 3.04
C THR A 358 25.52 27.25 1.73
N ASP A 359 25.56 25.94 1.48
CA ASP A 359 26.12 25.32 0.27
C ASP A 359 25.07 25.06 -0.83
N ALA A 360 23.88 25.66 -0.72
CA ALA A 360 22.77 25.42 -1.65
C ALA A 360 23.17 25.60 -3.13
N THR A 361 24.01 26.59 -3.46
CA THR A 361 24.45 26.84 -4.84
C THR A 361 25.33 25.71 -5.38
N GLU A 362 26.28 25.21 -4.59
CA GLU A 362 27.16 24.12 -5.01
C GLU A 362 26.39 22.79 -5.08
N ILE A 363 25.45 22.55 -4.16
CA ILE A 363 24.57 21.36 -4.21
C ILE A 363 23.78 21.32 -5.52
N MET A 364 23.16 22.45 -5.89
CA MET A 364 22.34 22.53 -7.11
C MET A 364 23.20 22.43 -8.37
N LYS A 365 24.43 22.95 -8.34
CA LYS A 365 25.39 22.79 -9.42
C LYS A 365 25.79 21.32 -9.62
N HIS A 366 26.14 20.59 -8.56
CA HIS A 366 26.44 19.15 -8.64
C HIS A 366 25.25 18.34 -9.16
N ARG A 367 24.03 18.68 -8.74
CA ARG A 367 22.80 18.09 -9.27
C ARG A 367 22.69 18.31 -10.78
N ASP A 368 22.85 19.55 -11.25
CA ASP A 368 22.68 19.90 -12.67
C ASP A 368 23.75 19.27 -13.56
N GLU A 369 25.01 19.29 -13.11
CA GLU A 369 26.12 18.61 -13.79
C GLU A 369 25.89 17.10 -13.88
N THR A 370 25.44 16.48 -12.78
CA THR A 370 25.10 15.04 -12.79
C THR A 370 23.95 14.75 -13.74
N ALA A 371 22.88 15.53 -13.70
CA ALA A 371 21.72 15.34 -14.59
C ALA A 371 22.13 15.45 -16.06
N GLN A 372 23.06 16.36 -16.39
CA GLN A 372 23.63 16.47 -17.72
C GLN A 372 24.46 15.23 -18.10
N ARG A 373 25.36 14.76 -17.23
CA ARG A 373 26.16 13.54 -17.49
C ARG A 373 25.29 12.32 -17.73
N VAL A 374 24.27 12.11 -16.89
CA VAL A 374 23.29 11.02 -17.06
C VAL A 374 22.56 11.14 -18.39
N LYS A 375 22.20 12.36 -18.81
CA LYS A 375 21.54 12.60 -20.09
C LYS A 375 22.41 12.29 -21.29
N GLU A 376 23.70 12.61 -21.20
CA GLU A 376 24.69 12.32 -22.23
C GLU A 376 24.97 10.82 -22.37
N GLU A 377 25.02 10.09 -21.25
CA GLU A 377 25.30 8.64 -21.24
C GLU A 377 24.08 7.80 -21.64
N THR A 378 22.94 8.04 -21.00
CA THR A 378 21.76 7.16 -21.10
C THR A 378 20.78 7.62 -22.18
N GLY A 379 20.86 8.89 -22.60
CA GLY A 379 19.85 9.52 -23.44
C GLY A 379 18.56 9.88 -22.69
N GLU A 380 18.49 9.63 -21.38
CA GLU A 380 17.33 9.85 -20.51
C GLU A 380 17.66 10.85 -19.41
N ASP A 381 16.64 11.50 -18.85
CA ASP A 381 16.82 12.37 -17.67
C ASP A 381 17.11 11.55 -16.41
N SER A 382 17.76 12.18 -15.43
CA SER A 382 18.16 11.57 -14.15
C SER A 382 17.00 10.91 -13.40
N GLU A 383 15.82 11.52 -13.41
CA GLU A 383 14.62 10.97 -12.78
C GLU A 383 14.24 9.61 -13.39
N THR A 384 14.23 9.53 -14.73
CA THR A 384 13.93 8.27 -15.44
C THR A 384 15.01 7.22 -15.22
N ALA A 385 16.28 7.61 -15.25
CA ALA A 385 17.38 6.67 -15.01
C ALA A 385 17.37 6.10 -13.58
N ILE A 386 17.10 6.91 -12.55
CA ILE A 386 16.92 6.46 -11.17
C ILE A 386 15.77 5.46 -11.06
N MET A 387 14.66 5.77 -11.73
CA MET A 387 13.47 4.96 -11.75
C MET A 387 13.70 3.59 -12.38
N ASP A 388 14.34 3.56 -13.55
CA ASP A 388 14.67 2.33 -14.25
C ASP A 388 15.65 1.48 -13.45
N ALA A 389 16.61 2.11 -12.76
CA ALA A 389 17.50 1.38 -11.86
C ALA A 389 16.75 0.73 -10.68
N LYS A 390 15.78 1.43 -10.07
CA LYS A 390 14.94 0.88 -8.99
C LYS A 390 14.12 -0.33 -9.47
N TYR A 391 13.47 -0.21 -10.63
CA TYR A 391 12.72 -1.34 -11.19
C TYR A 391 13.63 -2.47 -11.68
N GLY A 392 14.80 -2.16 -12.22
CA GLY A 392 15.82 -3.14 -12.56
C GLY A 392 16.27 -3.94 -11.33
N PHE A 393 16.52 -3.26 -10.21
CA PHE A 393 16.84 -3.89 -8.93
C PHE A 393 15.70 -4.79 -8.42
N ILE A 394 14.45 -4.31 -8.43
CA ILE A 394 13.28 -5.10 -8.02
C ILE A 394 13.14 -6.33 -8.90
N HIS A 395 13.24 -6.17 -10.22
CA HIS A 395 13.12 -7.26 -11.17
C HIS A 395 14.21 -8.32 -10.96
N GLY A 396 15.46 -7.88 -10.77
CA GLY A 396 16.57 -8.77 -10.43
C GLY A 396 16.37 -9.50 -9.11
N ALA A 397 15.88 -8.80 -8.07
CA ALA A 397 15.62 -9.41 -6.77
C ALA A 397 14.51 -10.47 -6.82
N LEU A 398 13.44 -10.20 -7.56
CA LEU A 398 12.36 -11.16 -7.78
C LEU A 398 12.81 -12.37 -8.60
N GLN A 399 13.62 -12.16 -9.64
CA GLN A 399 14.19 -13.24 -10.43
C GLN A 399 15.08 -14.14 -9.57
N GLU A 400 15.94 -13.55 -8.76
CA GLU A 400 16.83 -14.27 -7.84
C GLU A 400 16.03 -15.00 -6.74
N ALA A 401 14.90 -14.43 -6.30
CA ALA A 401 13.94 -15.09 -5.39
C ALA A 401 13.05 -16.14 -6.07
N ASN A 402 13.33 -16.50 -7.33
CA ASN A 402 12.56 -17.43 -8.15
C ASN A 402 11.06 -17.09 -8.22
N TYR A 403 10.72 -15.80 -8.20
CA TYR A 403 9.32 -15.39 -8.23
C TYR A 403 8.66 -15.82 -9.55
N THR A 404 7.59 -16.62 -9.44
CA THR A 404 6.75 -17.00 -10.58
C THR A 404 5.29 -16.96 -10.20
N THR A 405 4.46 -16.38 -11.05
CA THR A 405 3.01 -16.42 -10.92
C THR A 405 2.45 -17.76 -11.37
N GLY A 406 1.60 -18.39 -10.56
CA GLY A 406 0.90 -19.62 -10.91
C GLY A 406 -0.32 -19.37 -11.81
N ASN A 407 -0.96 -20.49 -12.22
CA ASN A 407 -2.13 -20.50 -13.11
C ASN A 407 -3.46 -20.74 -12.37
N GLY A 408 -3.46 -20.61 -11.05
CA GLY A 408 -4.63 -20.85 -10.21
C GLY A 408 -5.75 -19.82 -10.39
N LYS A 409 -6.79 -19.91 -9.57
CA LYS A 409 -7.95 -19.01 -9.66
C LYS A 409 -7.54 -17.60 -9.25
N ASP A 410 -7.45 -16.71 -10.23
CA ASP A 410 -7.26 -15.27 -9.99
C ASP A 410 -8.49 -14.72 -9.24
N ALA A 411 -8.26 -14.17 -8.04
CA ALA A 411 -9.31 -13.64 -7.16
C ALA A 411 -10.15 -12.55 -7.85
N TYR A 412 -9.60 -11.85 -8.83
CA TYR A 412 -10.30 -10.83 -9.62
C TYR A 412 -11.14 -11.39 -10.78
N ALA A 413 -11.17 -12.71 -11.01
CA ALA A 413 -11.92 -13.30 -12.13
C ALA A 413 -13.44 -13.02 -12.05
N THR A 414 -14.03 -13.07 -10.86
CA THR A 414 -15.46 -12.78 -10.65
C THR A 414 -15.76 -11.30 -10.86
N THR A 415 -14.99 -10.41 -10.24
CA THR A 415 -15.11 -8.95 -10.43
C THR A 415 -14.96 -8.58 -11.90
N ARG A 416 -13.98 -9.15 -12.61
CA ARG A 416 -13.83 -8.94 -14.06
C ARG A 416 -15.04 -9.38 -14.86
N THR A 417 -15.72 -10.44 -14.44
CA THR A 417 -16.95 -10.91 -15.11
C THR A 417 -18.11 -9.95 -14.89
N ILE A 418 -18.27 -9.47 -13.65
CA ILE A 418 -19.29 -8.49 -13.27
C ILE A 418 -19.05 -7.15 -13.97
N ASP A 419 -17.81 -6.65 -13.92
CA ASP A 419 -17.37 -5.44 -14.63
C ASP A 419 -17.69 -5.58 -16.12
N LYS A 420 -17.30 -6.69 -16.76
CA LYS A 420 -17.56 -6.92 -18.19
C LYS A 420 -19.05 -6.84 -18.56
N ILE A 421 -19.95 -7.21 -17.66
CA ILE A 421 -21.40 -7.09 -17.85
C ILE A 421 -21.86 -5.64 -17.60
N LEU A 422 -21.47 -5.05 -16.47
CA LEU A 422 -21.87 -3.69 -16.08
C LEU A 422 -21.35 -2.62 -17.02
N THR A 423 -20.11 -2.76 -17.50
CA THR A 423 -19.43 -1.80 -18.37
C THR A 423 -19.64 -2.12 -19.86
N ASN A 424 -20.48 -3.10 -20.19
CA ASN A 424 -20.78 -3.43 -21.56
C ASN A 424 -21.53 -2.29 -22.26
N ARG A 425 -21.14 -1.92 -23.48
CA ARG A 425 -21.75 -0.83 -24.25
C ARG A 425 -23.27 -0.98 -24.45
N TYR A 426 -23.77 -2.19 -24.60
CA TYR A 426 -25.18 -2.46 -24.89
C TYR A 426 -25.97 -2.91 -23.64
N LEU A 427 -25.36 -3.67 -22.74
CA LEU A 427 -26.02 -4.14 -21.51
C LEU A 427 -25.89 -3.16 -20.34
N GLY A 428 -24.87 -2.31 -20.33
CA GLY A 428 -24.59 -1.40 -19.22
C GLY A 428 -25.68 -0.36 -19.00
N PHE A 429 -26.17 0.29 -20.07
CA PHE A 429 -27.25 1.28 -19.94
C PHE A 429 -28.59 0.69 -19.49
N PRO A 430 -29.11 -0.40 -20.09
CA PRO A 430 -30.34 -1.03 -19.60
C PRO A 430 -30.24 -1.48 -18.14
N LEU A 431 -29.10 -2.07 -17.74
CA LEU A 431 -28.88 -2.54 -16.38
C LEU A 431 -28.77 -1.36 -15.39
N PHE A 432 -28.11 -0.27 -15.79
CA PHE A 432 -28.06 0.97 -15.02
C PHE A 432 -29.47 1.55 -14.77
N PHE A 433 -30.30 1.66 -15.82
CA PHE A 433 -31.68 2.13 -15.67
C PHE A 433 -32.53 1.18 -14.82
N LEU A 434 -32.32 -0.13 -14.93
CA LEU A 434 -33.00 -1.11 -14.09
C LEU A 434 -32.64 -0.91 -12.60
N ILE A 435 -31.35 -0.77 -12.28
CA ILE A 435 -30.89 -0.53 -10.91
C ILE A 435 -31.45 0.80 -10.39
N LEU A 436 -31.42 1.86 -11.20
CA LEU A 436 -31.98 3.16 -10.84
C LEU A 436 -33.49 3.06 -10.57
N PHE A 437 -34.22 2.35 -11.43
CA PHE A 437 -35.66 2.10 -11.27
C PHE A 437 -35.95 1.35 -9.97
N VAL A 438 -35.25 0.25 -9.70
CA VAL A 438 -35.40 -0.53 -8.47
C VAL A 438 -35.10 0.33 -7.24
N MET A 439 -34.01 1.10 -7.26
CA MET A 439 -33.62 1.98 -6.16
C MET A 439 -34.68 3.07 -5.91
N PHE A 440 -35.20 3.67 -6.97
CA PHE A 440 -36.26 4.69 -6.89
C PHE A 440 -37.55 4.07 -6.34
N THR A 441 -38.05 2.99 -6.93
CA THR A 441 -39.25 2.29 -6.46
C THR A 441 -39.10 1.87 -5.00
N ALA A 442 -37.97 1.27 -4.62
CA ALA A 442 -37.71 0.89 -3.23
C ALA A 442 -37.73 2.11 -2.30
N THR A 443 -37.12 3.22 -2.69
CA THR A 443 -37.10 4.45 -1.88
C THR A 443 -38.50 5.01 -1.65
N PHE A 444 -39.36 5.04 -2.67
CA PHE A 444 -40.74 5.54 -2.53
C PHE A 444 -41.65 4.55 -1.81
N THR A 445 -41.56 3.25 -2.13
CA THR A 445 -42.42 2.23 -1.51
C THR A 445 -42.05 2.00 -0.04
N ILE A 446 -40.75 1.92 0.28
CA ILE A 446 -40.31 1.77 1.67
C ILE A 446 -40.48 3.09 2.42
N GLY A 447 -40.26 4.23 1.76
CA GLY A 447 -40.46 5.57 2.33
C GLY A 447 -41.92 5.93 2.61
N GLN A 448 -42.89 5.30 1.95
CA GLN A 448 -44.31 5.48 2.24
C GLN A 448 -44.69 5.03 3.65
N TYR A 449 -44.21 3.89 4.12
CA TYR A 449 -44.54 3.39 5.47
C TYR A 449 -44.25 4.39 6.60
N PRO A 450 -43.05 5.00 6.71
CA PRO A 450 -42.79 6.02 7.72
C PRO A 450 -43.55 7.34 7.47
N MET A 451 -43.85 7.71 6.22
CA MET A 451 -44.73 8.86 5.94
C MET A 451 -46.13 8.62 6.50
N ASP A 452 -46.72 7.45 6.22
CA ASP A 452 -48.05 7.08 6.70
C ASP A 452 -48.10 7.03 8.24
N TRP A 453 -47.02 6.57 8.89
CA TRP A 453 -46.92 6.59 10.35
C TRP A 453 -46.86 8.00 10.93
N ILE A 454 -46.12 8.91 10.28
CA ILE A 454 -46.08 10.32 10.69
C ILE A 454 -47.46 10.96 10.51
N ASP A 455 -48.11 10.74 9.36
CA ASP A 455 -49.44 11.28 9.08
C ASP A 455 -50.48 10.76 10.08
N ALA A 456 -50.45 9.47 10.40
CA ALA A 456 -51.30 8.88 11.43
C ALA A 456 -51.02 9.48 12.83
N GLY A 457 -49.75 9.73 13.15
CA GLY A 457 -49.34 10.39 14.40
C GLY A 457 -49.84 11.84 14.49
N VAL A 458 -49.73 12.61 13.40
CA VAL A 458 -50.23 13.99 13.34
C VAL A 458 -51.75 14.02 13.42
N ALA A 459 -52.44 13.11 12.72
CA ALA A 459 -53.90 12.98 12.80
C ALA A 459 -54.35 12.68 14.23
N TRP A 460 -53.69 11.74 14.91
CA TRP A 460 -54.00 11.41 16.31
C TRP A 460 -53.82 12.60 17.25
N ILE A 461 -52.75 13.38 17.10
CA ILE A 461 -52.52 14.61 17.88
C ILE A 461 -53.59 15.67 17.57
N SER A 462 -53.92 15.85 16.30
CA SER A 462 -54.94 16.81 15.84
C SER A 462 -56.32 16.48 16.42
N ASP A 463 -56.71 15.21 16.42
CA ASP A 463 -57.98 14.75 17.00
C ASP A 463 -58.02 14.98 18.52
N ILE A 464 -56.90 14.76 19.22
CA ILE A 464 -56.83 15.05 20.66
C ILE A 464 -56.98 16.55 20.92
N LEU A 465 -56.31 17.40 20.13
CA LEU A 465 -56.39 18.85 20.26
C LEU A 465 -57.80 19.35 19.97
N ASN A 466 -58.43 18.90 18.88
CA ASN A 466 -59.79 19.30 18.51
C ASN A 466 -60.84 18.86 19.55
N ASN A 467 -60.65 17.71 20.20
CA ASN A 467 -61.57 17.23 21.24
C ASN A 467 -61.38 17.92 22.61
N ASN A 468 -60.22 18.53 22.86
CA ASN A 468 -59.91 19.16 24.16
C ASN A 468 -59.83 20.70 24.10
N LEU A 469 -59.81 21.30 22.92
CA LEU A 469 -59.87 22.74 22.76
C LEU A 469 -61.35 23.19 22.80
N PRO A 470 -61.71 24.12 23.69
CA PRO A 470 -63.03 24.74 23.65
C PRO A 470 -63.19 25.56 22.36
N ASP A 471 -64.42 25.62 21.83
CA ASP A 471 -64.72 26.41 20.63
C ASP A 471 -64.21 27.85 20.80
N GLY A 472 -63.47 28.32 19.79
CA GLY A 472 -62.92 29.66 19.78
C GLY A 472 -64.01 30.74 19.80
N PRO A 473 -63.71 31.96 20.30
CA PRO A 473 -64.68 33.05 20.41
C PRO A 473 -65.22 33.55 19.06
#